data_AF-A0A5K7XBU6-F1
#
_entry.id   AF-A0A5K7XBU6-F1
#
_cell.length_a   1.000
_cell.length_b   1.000
_cell.length_c   1.000
_cell.angle_alpha   90.00
_cell.angle_beta   90.00
_cell.angle_gamma   90.00
#
_symmetry.space_group_name_H-M   'P 1'
#
loop_
_entity.id
_entity.type
_entity.pdbx_description
1 polymer ?
#
loop_
_entity_poly.entity_id
_entity_poly.type
_entity_poly.pdbx_seq_one_letter_code
_entity_poly.pdbx_strand_id
1 'polypeptide(L)' 'MSTKRRRHSPKQIVRKSRDADAMLTAGKDLSAVLQSLEVSESTLE' A
#
# COMPACT_ATOMS: atom_id res chain seq x y z
N MET A 1 1.65 22.51 8.43
CA MET A 1 2.81 21.65 8.12
C MET A 1 2.55 20.97 6.79
N SER A 2 3.21 21.38 5.69
CA SER A 2 3.05 20.70 4.40
C SER A 2 3.74 19.33 4.49
N THR A 3 2.97 18.26 4.68
CA THR A 3 3.49 16.89 4.72
C THR A 3 4.01 16.56 3.33
N LYS A 4 5.34 16.50 3.17
CA LYS A 4 5.99 16.04 1.94
C LYS A 4 5.48 14.64 1.61
N ARG A 5 4.50 14.54 0.69
CA ARG A 5 3.96 13.26 0.22
C ARG A 5 5.07 12.50 -0.49
N ARG A 6 5.36 11.30 -0.03
CA ARG A 6 6.41 10.44 -0.62
C ARG A 6 5.87 9.86 -1.93
N ARG A 7 6.28 10.44 -3.06
CA ARG A 7 5.86 9.95 -4.38
C ARG A 7 6.41 8.54 -4.60
N HIS A 8 5.53 7.64 -4.99
CA HIS A 8 5.91 6.29 -5.39
C HIS A 8 6.27 6.30 -6.88
N SER A 9 7.36 5.64 -7.24
CA SER A 9 7.67 5.38 -8.65
C SER A 9 6.64 4.41 -9.25
N PRO A 10 6.39 4.44 -10.57
CA PRO A 10 5.48 3.49 -11.21
C PRO A 10 5.80 2.03 -10.90
N LYS A 11 7.10 1.69 -10.84
CA LYS A 11 7.57 0.35 -10.46
C LYS A 11 7.18 -0.04 -9.03
N GLN A 12 7.24 0.90 -8.08
CA GLN A 12 6.79 0.66 -6.71
C GLN A 12 5.27 0.46 -6.64
N ILE A 13 4.50 1.23 -7.41
CA ILE A 13 3.03 1.11 -7.45
C ILE A 13 2.63 -0.28 -7.95
N VAL A 14 3.17 -0.71 -9.09
CA VAL A 14 2.86 -2.03 -9.67
C VAL A 14 3.25 -3.17 -8.73
N ARG A 15 4.41 -3.07 -8.07
CA ARG A 15 4.84 -4.07 -7.08
C ARG A 15 3.89 -4.13 -5.89
N LYS A 16 3.60 -2.99 -5.26
CA LYS A 16 2.72 -2.93 -4.09
C LYS A 16 1.29 -3.39 -4.42
N SER A 17 0.78 -3.10 -5.61
CA SER A 17 -0.53 -3.58 -6.06
C SER A 17 -0.57 -5.10 -6.14
N ARG A 18 0.45 -5.73 -6.76
CA ARG A 18 0.52 -7.19 -6.85
C ARG A 18 0.67 -7.85 -5.49
N ASP A 19 1.51 -7.27 -4.63
CA ASP A 19 1.70 -7.75 -3.27
C ASP A 19 0.39 -7.63 -2.45
N ALA A 20 -0.35 -6.53 -2.62
CA ALA A 20 -1.69 -6.35 -2.03
C ALA A 20 -2.68 -7.41 -2.50
N ASP A 21 -2.80 -7.61 -3.83
CA ASP A 21 -3.74 -8.57 -4.42
C ASP A 21 -3.45 -9.99 -3.95
N ALA A 22 -2.17 -10.38 -3.88
CA ALA A 22 -1.77 -11.69 -3.37
C ALA A 22 -2.12 -11.88 -1.89
N MET A 23 -1.92 -10.84 -1.07
CA MET A 23 -2.23 -10.89 0.36
C MET A 23 -3.74 -10.91 0.63
N LEU A 24 -4.52 -10.12 -0.10
CA LEU A 24 -5.98 -10.13 -0.01
C LEU A 24 -6.57 -11.47 -0.49
N THR A 25 -6.04 -12.01 -1.59
CA THR A 25 -6.43 -13.34 -2.09
C THR A 25 -6.10 -14.45 -1.08
N ALA A 26 -5.01 -14.30 -0.32
CA ALA A 26 -4.65 -15.21 0.77
C ALA A 26 -5.53 -15.04 2.03
N GLY A 27 -6.56 -14.17 1.99
CA GLY A 27 -7.49 -13.93 3.09
C GLY A 27 -6.95 -13.03 4.19
N LYS A 28 -5.88 -12.27 3.93
CA LYS A 28 -5.38 -11.28 4.91
C LYS A 28 -6.30 -10.07 4.93
N ASP A 29 -6.46 -9.52 6.13
CA ASP A 29 -7.27 -8.32 6.34
C ASP A 29 -6.59 -7.06 5.80
N LEU A 30 -7.38 -6.06 5.41
CA LEU A 30 -6.90 -4.82 4.77
C LEU A 30 -5.87 -4.10 5.63
N SER A 31 -6.08 -4.05 6.95
CA SER A 31 -5.14 -3.45 7.90
C SER A 31 -3.77 -4.14 7.87
N ALA A 32 -3.75 -5.47 7.77
CA ALA A 32 -2.51 -6.23 7.67
C ALA A 32 -1.77 -5.99 6.35
N VAL A 33 -2.51 -5.79 5.25
CA VAL A 33 -1.95 -5.44 3.94
C VAL A 33 -1.33 -4.05 3.97
N LEU A 34 -2.06 -3.05 4.49
CA LEU A 34 -1.57 -1.68 4.61
C LEU A 34 -0.32 -1.57 5.47
N GLN A 35 -0.31 -2.28 6.60
CA GLN A 35 0.88 -2.39 7.46
C GLN A 35 2.05 -3.02 6.71
N SER A 36 1.84 -4.12 5.98
CA SER A 36 2.91 -4.79 5.23
C SER A 36 3.47 -3.94 4.08
N LEU A 37 2.67 -3.04 3.51
CA LEU A 37 3.10 -2.17 2.41
C LEU A 37 3.68 -0.84 2.89
N GLU A 38 3.67 -0.60 4.21
CA GLU A 38 4.03 0.67 4.85
C GLU A 38 3.28 1.85 4.20
N VAL A 39 1.99 1.64 3.92
CA VAL A 39 1.10 2.65 3.32
C VAL A 39 0.09 3.07 4.39
N SER A 40 -0.03 4.38 4.62
CA SER A 40 -1.07 4.90 5.51
C SER A 40 -2.44 4.85 4.83
N GLU A 41 -3.50 4.63 5.59
CA GLU A 41 -4.89 4.74 5.11
C GLU A 41 -5.16 6.10 4.44
N SER A 42 -4.53 7.16 4.94
CA SER A 42 -4.58 8.51 4.35
C SER A 42 -3.99 8.64 2.93
N THR A 43 -3.33 7.58 2.43
CA THR A 43 -2.85 7.49 1.04
C THR A 43 -3.82 6.71 0.16
N LEU A 44 -4.68 5.88 0.76
CA LEU A 44 -5.72 5.12 0.08
C LEU A 44 -6.98 5.98 -0.14
N GLU A 45 -7.32 6.84 0.82
CA GLU A 45 -8.33 7.92 0.70
C GLU A 45 -7.80 9.11 -0.13
#